data_AF-A0AA96MJN6-F1
#
_entry.id   AF-A0AA96MJN6-F1
#
_cell.length_a   1.000
_cell.length_b   1.000
_cell.length_c   1.000
_cell.angle_alpha   90.00
_cell.angle_beta   90.00
_cell.angle_gamma   90.00
#
_symmetry.space_group_name_H-M   'P 1'
#
loop_
_entity.id
_entity.type
_entity.pdbx_description
1 polymer ?
#
loop_
_entity_poly.entity_id
_entity_poly.type
_entity_poly.pdbx_seq_one_letter_code
_entity_poly.pdbx_strand_id
1 'polypeptide(L)'
;MNVISRMHQGFHRYVYFGGGLAITLLLAVAAKYLAVLPVLSIMGQLVLAILLGTALRAVVTIPEQAMPGISFSGKRLLRAGIILLGLRLNLGDIVQAGPKVLAIAAINLVFTLFTVYGLSRWLRIERRLGLLTACGTAICGAAAVAAIAPQIKAADHETAVSAAVVAVLGTVFTLVYTILYPYMGLSATGYGILAGSTLHEVAHVIAAAAPAGQQGADLAILVKLTRVVMLVPVALILGLLETRRERKVQRKLATAEHPWNEGGRQRQKLPVPWFIGGFLLMSGINTLGLIPPSVAAELITLAYLLLAMAMAALGLGIRLRTFARMGVRPIIAGFAGSILLTVLGFGLVHWFGLS
;
A
#
# COMPACT_ATOMS: atom_id res chain seq x y z
N MET A 1 24.84 30.49 -28.12
CA MET A 1 24.62 29.55 -26.99
C MET A 1 25.29 28.22 -27.37
N ASN A 2 26.52 28.01 -26.92
CA ASN A 2 27.47 27.06 -27.53
C ASN A 2 27.21 25.59 -27.17
N VAL A 3 27.55 24.66 -28.06
CA VAL A 3 27.40 23.21 -27.92
C VAL A 3 28.06 22.68 -26.63
N ILE A 4 29.18 23.27 -26.22
CA ILE A 4 29.90 22.95 -24.97
C ILE A 4 29.05 23.28 -23.73
N SER A 5 28.27 24.37 -23.74
CA SER A 5 27.38 24.71 -22.62
C SER A 5 26.19 23.74 -22.53
N ARG A 6 25.73 23.18 -23.66
CA ARG A 6 24.68 22.15 -23.70
C ARG A 6 25.19 20.79 -23.20
N MET A 7 26.45 20.41 -23.52
CA MET A 7 27.06 19.18 -23.01
C MET A 7 27.32 19.26 -21.50
N HIS A 8 27.82 20.39 -20.99
CA HIS A 8 28.04 20.60 -19.56
C HIS A 8 26.72 20.62 -18.75
N GLN A 9 25.66 21.25 -19.31
CA GLN A 9 24.32 21.20 -18.73
C GLN A 9 23.70 19.79 -18.76
N GLY A 10 23.98 19.00 -19.80
CA GLY A 10 23.56 17.60 -19.90
C GLY A 10 24.19 16.73 -18.81
N PHE A 11 25.52 16.79 -18.66
CA PHE A 11 26.26 16.02 -17.65
C PHE A 11 25.81 16.36 -16.23
N HIS A 12 25.69 17.65 -15.88
CA HIS A 12 25.16 18.07 -14.58
C HIS A 12 23.75 17.54 -14.32
N ARG A 13 22.87 17.56 -15.32
CA ARG A 13 21.50 17.05 -15.19
C ARG A 13 21.44 15.54 -14.91
N TYR A 14 22.34 14.75 -15.50
CA TYR A 14 22.45 13.31 -15.18
C TYR A 14 23.02 13.07 -13.78
N VAL A 15 24.01 13.85 -13.36
CA VAL A 15 24.59 13.76 -12.01
C VAL A 15 23.56 14.08 -10.93
N TYR A 16 22.76 15.14 -11.10
CA TYR A 16 21.72 15.49 -10.14
C TYR A 16 20.53 14.51 -10.16
N PHE A 17 20.18 13.97 -11.32
CA PHE A 17 19.20 12.87 -11.41
C PHE A 17 19.68 11.63 -10.65
N GLY A 18 20.94 11.23 -10.85
CA GLY A 18 21.59 10.15 -10.11
C GLY A 18 21.65 10.44 -8.61
N GLY A 19 21.93 11.69 -8.23
CA GLY A 19 21.89 12.13 -6.83
C GLY A 19 20.53 11.94 -6.19
N GLY A 20 19.43 12.28 -6.88
CA GLY A 20 18.08 12.03 -6.41
C GLY A 20 17.76 10.54 -6.19
N LEU A 21 18.25 9.67 -7.08
CA LEU A 21 18.13 8.22 -6.94
C LEU A 21 19.00 7.67 -5.80
N ALA A 22 20.21 8.19 -5.64
CA ALA A 22 21.11 7.79 -4.58
C ALA A 22 20.52 8.14 -3.20
N ILE A 23 19.93 9.33 -3.05
CA ILE A 23 19.27 9.74 -1.81
C ILE A 23 18.13 8.77 -1.45
N THR A 24 17.25 8.45 -2.41
CA THR A 24 16.12 7.54 -2.13
C THR A 24 16.60 6.11 -1.86
N LEU A 25 17.67 5.66 -2.53
CA LEU A 25 18.30 4.36 -2.28
C LEU A 25 18.91 4.30 -0.87
N LEU A 26 19.68 5.30 -0.47
CA LEU A 26 20.29 5.36 0.86
C LEU A 26 19.23 5.33 1.96
N LEU A 27 18.15 6.10 1.81
CA LEU A 27 17.03 6.09 2.75
C LEU A 27 16.31 4.74 2.78
N ALA A 28 16.12 4.09 1.63
CA ALA A 28 15.50 2.77 1.54
C ALA A 28 16.36 1.68 2.20
N VAL A 29 17.67 1.72 2.00
CA VAL A 29 18.64 0.80 2.63
C VAL A 29 18.68 1.05 4.14
N ALA A 30 18.74 2.30 4.58
CA ALA A 30 18.66 2.66 6.00
C ALA A 30 17.35 2.15 6.62
N ALA A 31 16.21 2.35 5.95
CA ALA A 31 14.91 1.84 6.40
C ALA A 31 14.88 0.31 6.50
N LYS A 32 15.49 -0.40 5.53
CA LYS A 32 15.60 -1.87 5.55
C LYS A 32 16.36 -2.35 6.79
N TYR A 33 17.50 -1.75 7.11
CA TYR A 33 18.29 -2.13 8.28
C TYR A 33 17.64 -1.71 9.60
N LEU A 34 17.02 -0.52 9.65
CA LEU A 34 16.23 -0.09 10.82
C LEU A 34 15.06 -1.05 11.08
N ALA A 35 14.42 -1.58 10.03
CA ALA A 35 13.32 -2.54 10.16
C ALA A 35 13.73 -3.89 10.78
N VAL A 36 15.02 -4.17 10.96
CA VAL A 36 15.50 -5.38 11.66
C VAL A 36 15.53 -5.16 13.18
N LEU A 37 15.58 -3.91 13.65
CA LEU A 37 15.63 -3.60 15.07
C LEU A 37 14.30 -3.96 15.75
N PRO A 38 14.30 -4.60 16.94
CA PRO A 38 13.09 -5.17 17.56
C PRO A 38 11.91 -4.20 17.74
N VAL A 39 12.19 -2.92 18.01
CA VAL A 39 11.16 -1.89 18.20
C VAL A 39 10.65 -1.33 16.88
N LEU A 40 11.52 -1.26 15.86
CA LEU A 40 11.22 -0.64 14.58
C LEU A 40 10.69 -1.63 13.53
N SER A 41 10.92 -2.92 13.73
CA SER A 41 10.42 -4.00 12.86
C SER A 41 8.90 -4.00 12.73
N ILE A 42 8.22 -3.58 13.80
CA ILE A 42 6.77 -3.49 13.84
C ILE A 42 6.26 -2.39 12.89
N MET A 43 7.01 -1.31 12.64
CA MET A 43 6.57 -0.28 11.69
C MET A 43 6.69 -0.72 10.23
N GLY A 44 7.62 -1.62 9.92
CA GLY A 44 7.87 -2.10 8.56
C GLY A 44 8.72 -1.15 7.71
N GLN A 45 9.44 -1.71 6.75
CA GLN A 45 10.45 -0.98 5.97
C GLN A 45 9.89 0.17 5.11
N LEU A 46 8.67 0.02 4.54
CA LEU A 46 8.05 1.04 3.67
C LEU A 46 7.72 2.31 4.46
N VAL A 47 7.29 2.12 5.70
CA VAL A 47 6.89 3.19 6.61
C VAL A 47 8.13 3.90 7.14
N LEU A 48 9.14 3.15 7.56
CA LEU A 48 10.41 3.73 7.95
C LEU A 48 11.03 4.54 6.79
N ALA A 49 10.94 4.06 5.56
CA ALA A 49 11.42 4.79 4.39
C ALA A 49 10.71 6.14 4.20
N ILE A 50 9.37 6.18 4.32
CA ILE A 50 8.63 7.46 4.19
C ILE A 50 8.92 8.41 5.35
N LEU A 51 9.07 7.89 6.58
CA LEU A 51 9.40 8.68 7.76
C LEU A 51 10.80 9.27 7.66
N LEU A 52 11.80 8.47 7.24
CA LEU A 52 13.16 8.94 7.00
C LEU A 52 13.22 9.97 5.88
N GLY A 53 12.49 9.77 4.79
CA GLY A 53 12.39 10.77 3.71
C GLY A 53 11.77 12.09 4.19
N THR A 54 10.70 12.00 4.98
CA THR A 54 10.03 13.18 5.56
C THR A 54 10.94 13.90 6.57
N ALA A 55 11.64 13.15 7.42
CA ALA A 55 12.59 13.68 8.38
C ALA A 55 13.76 14.38 7.67
N LEU A 56 14.35 13.75 6.64
CA LEU A 56 15.43 14.35 5.87
C LEU A 56 14.96 15.65 5.19
N ARG A 57 13.75 15.68 4.62
CA ARG A 57 13.18 16.89 4.01
C ARG A 57 12.95 18.02 5.02
N ALA A 58 12.76 17.70 6.30
CA ALA A 58 12.58 18.67 7.35
C ALA A 58 13.89 19.35 7.78
N VAL A 59 14.99 18.59 7.78
CA VAL A 59 16.30 19.07 8.24
C VAL A 59 17.20 19.57 7.10
N VAL A 60 17.01 19.06 5.88
CA VAL A 60 17.86 19.35 4.72
C VAL A 60 17.03 19.92 3.57
N THR A 61 17.50 21.02 2.99
CA THR A 61 16.95 21.56 1.75
C THR A 61 17.49 20.76 0.59
N ILE A 62 16.63 19.95 -0.04
CA ILE A 62 17.01 19.15 -1.21
C ILE A 62 17.12 20.06 -2.43
N PRO A 63 18.23 20.03 -3.18
CA PRO A 63 18.38 20.80 -4.41
C PRO A 63 17.27 20.47 -5.41
N GLU A 64 16.67 21.48 -6.03
CA GLU A 64 15.60 21.31 -7.03
C GLU A 64 16.06 20.44 -8.21
N GLN A 65 17.36 20.45 -8.54
CA GLN A 65 17.94 19.62 -9.59
C GLN A 65 17.87 18.11 -9.28
N ALA A 66 17.76 17.70 -8.02
CA ALA A 66 17.64 16.30 -7.61
C ALA A 66 16.18 15.78 -7.63
N MET A 67 15.20 16.69 -7.68
CA MET A 67 13.77 16.37 -7.68
C MET A 67 13.33 15.45 -8.83
N PRO A 68 13.88 15.53 -10.06
CA PRO A 68 13.57 14.57 -11.12
C PRO A 68 13.90 13.13 -10.77
N GLY A 69 15.03 12.86 -10.10
CA GLY A 69 15.44 11.52 -9.67
C GLY A 69 14.56 10.98 -8.52
N ILE A 70 14.20 11.86 -7.59
CA ILE A 70 13.24 11.57 -6.52
C ILE A 70 11.86 11.23 -7.14
N SER A 71 11.36 12.05 -8.07
CA SER A 71 10.08 11.80 -8.76
C SER A 71 10.08 10.51 -9.57
N PHE A 72 11.23 10.16 -10.19
CA PHE A 72 11.40 8.89 -10.86
C PHE A 72 11.24 7.71 -9.89
N SER A 73 11.86 7.79 -8.70
CA SER A 73 11.70 6.78 -7.64
C SER A 73 10.23 6.62 -7.23
N GLY A 74 9.55 7.73 -6.92
CA GLY A 74 8.15 7.71 -6.48
C GLY A 74 7.15 7.21 -7.53
N LYS A 75 7.49 7.21 -8.83
CA LYS A 75 6.55 6.86 -9.91
C LYS A 75 6.94 5.62 -10.72
N ARG A 76 8.19 5.50 -11.13
CA ARG A 76 8.67 4.41 -11.99
C ARG A 76 9.12 3.23 -11.15
N LEU A 77 9.97 3.46 -10.16
CA LEU A 77 10.39 2.40 -9.23
C LEU A 77 9.22 1.87 -8.42
N LEU A 78 8.26 2.73 -8.03
CA LEU A 78 7.01 2.29 -7.41
C LEU A 78 6.29 1.22 -8.25
N ARG A 79 6.08 1.48 -9.55
CA ARG A 79 5.37 0.55 -10.44
C ARG A 79 6.18 -0.73 -10.67
N ALA A 80 7.51 -0.62 -10.82
CA ALA A 80 8.38 -1.78 -10.95
C ALA A 80 8.34 -2.65 -9.69
N GLY A 81 8.41 -2.04 -8.51
CA GLY A 81 8.28 -2.71 -7.22
C GLY A 81 6.92 -3.42 -7.07
N ILE A 82 5.82 -2.77 -7.45
CA ILE A 82 4.49 -3.41 -7.45
C ILE A 82 4.49 -4.62 -8.39
N ILE A 83 5.01 -4.51 -9.61
CA ILE A 83 5.04 -5.63 -10.57
C ILE A 83 5.81 -6.82 -9.99
N LEU A 84 7.03 -6.59 -9.50
CA LEU A 84 7.87 -7.65 -8.91
C LEU A 84 7.25 -8.24 -7.64
N LEU A 85 6.51 -7.44 -6.87
CA LEU A 85 5.79 -7.94 -5.69
C LEU A 85 4.74 -9.00 -6.05
N GLY A 86 4.31 -9.08 -7.31
CA GLY A 86 3.48 -10.18 -7.81
C GLY A 86 4.11 -11.56 -7.61
N LEU A 87 5.44 -11.66 -7.60
CA LEU A 87 6.16 -12.92 -7.30
C LEU A 87 5.93 -13.40 -5.87
N ARG A 88 5.51 -12.53 -4.95
CA ARG A 88 5.15 -12.93 -3.59
C ARG A 88 3.83 -13.72 -3.54
N LEU A 89 3.06 -13.68 -4.62
CA LEU A 89 1.73 -14.26 -4.70
C LEU A 89 1.75 -15.57 -5.48
N ASN A 90 1.46 -16.67 -4.79
CA ASN A 90 1.23 -17.99 -5.39
C ASN A 90 -0.28 -18.27 -5.38
N LEU A 91 -0.89 -18.35 -6.57
CA LEU A 91 -2.33 -18.60 -6.68
C LEU A 91 -2.71 -20.02 -6.26
N GLY A 92 -1.77 -20.97 -6.30
CA GLY A 92 -1.97 -22.33 -5.81
C GLY A 92 -2.23 -22.36 -4.30
N ASP A 93 -1.40 -21.65 -3.52
CA ASP A 93 -1.54 -21.56 -2.06
C ASP A 93 -2.87 -20.92 -1.65
N ILE A 94 -3.38 -20.00 -2.47
CA ILE A 94 -4.66 -19.32 -2.26
C ILE A 94 -5.84 -20.25 -2.48
N VAL A 95 -5.77 -21.11 -3.50
CA VAL A 95 -6.78 -22.15 -3.73
C VAL A 95 -6.75 -23.17 -2.59
N GLN A 96 -5.55 -23.55 -2.13
CA GLN A 96 -5.37 -24.47 -1.00
C GLN A 96 -5.84 -23.89 0.34
N ALA A 97 -5.86 -22.57 0.50
CA ALA A 97 -6.44 -21.88 1.67
C ALA A 97 -7.90 -22.30 1.94
N GLY A 98 -8.60 -22.72 0.89
CA GLY A 98 -9.98 -23.17 0.95
C GLY A 98 -11.00 -22.03 0.86
N PRO A 99 -12.24 -22.37 0.46
CA PRO A 99 -13.29 -21.39 0.18
C PRO A 99 -13.72 -20.60 1.43
N LYS A 100 -13.64 -21.20 2.62
CA LYS A 100 -14.00 -20.52 3.88
C LYS A 100 -13.04 -19.36 4.17
N VAL A 101 -11.73 -19.57 4.04
CA VAL A 101 -10.71 -18.52 4.26
C VAL A 101 -10.85 -17.40 3.24
N LEU A 102 -11.09 -17.75 1.97
CA LEU A 102 -11.37 -16.79 0.90
C LEU A 102 -12.62 -15.95 1.20
N ALA A 103 -13.70 -16.58 1.67
CA ALA A 103 -14.92 -15.88 2.05
C ALA A 103 -14.68 -14.90 3.21
N ILE A 104 -13.99 -15.34 4.27
CA ILE A 104 -13.63 -14.48 5.41
C ILE A 104 -12.80 -13.29 4.93
N ALA A 105 -11.77 -13.52 4.12
CA ALA A 105 -10.92 -12.46 3.57
C ALA A 105 -11.73 -11.45 2.74
N ALA A 106 -12.63 -11.93 1.88
CA ALA A 106 -13.49 -11.09 1.05
C ALA A 106 -14.47 -10.25 1.89
N ILE A 107 -15.17 -10.87 2.83
CA ILE A 107 -16.15 -10.21 3.71
C ILE A 107 -15.44 -9.14 4.55
N ASN A 108 -14.32 -9.49 5.19
CA ASN A 108 -13.54 -8.55 5.99
C ASN A 108 -13.03 -7.37 5.16
N LEU A 109 -12.53 -7.62 3.95
CA LEU A 109 -12.06 -6.55 3.06
C LEU A 109 -13.18 -5.60 2.67
N VAL A 110 -14.31 -6.14 2.19
CA VAL A 110 -15.47 -5.35 1.76
C VAL A 110 -15.99 -4.53 2.95
N PHE A 111 -16.23 -5.19 4.08
CA PHE A 111 -16.70 -4.54 5.30
C PHE A 111 -15.77 -3.42 5.74
N THR A 112 -14.45 -3.66 5.79
CA THR A 112 -13.47 -2.67 6.24
C THR A 112 -13.42 -1.48 5.29
N LEU A 113 -13.43 -1.74 3.98
CA LEU A 113 -13.38 -0.69 2.97
C LEU A 113 -14.58 0.25 3.11
N PHE A 114 -15.79 -0.30 3.25
CA PHE A 114 -17.00 0.51 3.42
C PHE A 114 -17.06 1.20 4.79
N THR A 115 -16.70 0.50 5.86
CA THR A 115 -16.73 1.03 7.23
C THR A 115 -15.74 2.17 7.39
N VAL A 116 -14.45 1.96 7.09
CA VAL A 116 -13.42 2.99 7.27
C VAL A 116 -13.67 4.18 6.33
N TYR A 117 -14.11 3.93 5.09
CA TYR A 117 -14.47 5.01 4.18
C TYR A 117 -15.70 5.79 4.68
N GLY A 118 -16.73 5.10 5.17
CA GLY A 118 -17.93 5.70 5.76
C GLY A 118 -17.60 6.56 6.98
N LEU A 119 -16.81 6.04 7.92
CA LEU A 119 -16.29 6.79 9.07
C LEU A 119 -15.47 8.00 8.62
N SER A 120 -14.65 7.85 7.58
CA SER A 120 -13.88 8.97 7.01
C SER A 120 -14.78 10.06 6.45
N ARG A 121 -15.91 9.70 5.80
CA ARG A 121 -16.90 10.67 5.34
C ARG A 121 -17.62 11.36 6.50
N TRP A 122 -17.98 10.61 7.53
CA TRP A 122 -18.63 11.13 8.73
C TRP A 122 -17.75 12.13 9.48
N LEU A 123 -16.45 11.82 9.62
CA LEU A 123 -15.44 12.70 10.21
C LEU A 123 -14.99 13.85 9.28
N ARG A 124 -15.63 14.01 8.12
CA ARG A 124 -15.34 15.06 7.13
C ARG A 124 -13.89 15.06 6.65
N ILE A 125 -13.29 13.88 6.51
CA ILE A 125 -11.97 13.69 5.90
C ILE A 125 -12.08 13.92 4.39
N GLU A 126 -11.04 14.44 3.76
CA GLU A 126 -10.98 14.54 2.30
C GLU A 126 -11.16 13.16 1.65
N ARG A 127 -11.85 13.14 0.50
CA ARG A 127 -12.31 11.89 -0.11
C ARG A 127 -11.16 10.94 -0.45
N ARG A 128 -10.06 11.47 -1.01
CA ARG A 128 -8.91 10.67 -1.45
C ARG A 128 -8.14 10.14 -0.24
N LEU A 129 -7.79 10.98 0.72
CA LEU A 129 -7.23 10.56 2.00
C LEU A 129 -8.08 9.51 2.74
N GLY A 130 -9.41 9.70 2.81
CA GLY A 130 -10.32 8.73 3.43
C GLY A 130 -10.37 7.39 2.70
N LEU A 131 -10.35 7.41 1.37
CA LEU A 131 -10.32 6.20 0.54
C LEU A 131 -8.98 5.47 0.65
N LEU A 132 -7.86 6.19 0.68
CA LEU A 132 -6.53 5.60 0.91
C LEU A 132 -6.42 4.97 2.29
N THR A 133 -6.92 5.64 3.33
CA THR A 133 -6.96 5.10 4.69
C THR A 133 -7.78 3.82 4.72
N ALA A 134 -8.96 3.81 4.09
CA ALA A 134 -9.80 2.62 3.99
C ALA A 134 -9.11 1.48 3.22
N CYS A 135 -8.48 1.75 2.07
CA CYS A 135 -7.76 0.73 1.29
C CYS A 135 -6.55 0.18 2.04
N GLY A 136 -5.79 1.03 2.73
CA GLY A 136 -4.66 0.62 3.55
C GLY A 136 -5.08 -0.31 4.69
N THR A 137 -6.12 0.05 5.44
CA THR A 137 -6.68 -0.81 6.49
C THR A 137 -7.30 -2.10 5.94
N ALA A 138 -7.93 -2.04 4.76
CA ALA A 138 -8.68 -3.16 4.18
C ALA A 138 -7.86 -4.17 3.36
N ILE A 139 -6.58 -3.92 3.02
CA ILE A 139 -5.83 -4.79 2.10
C ILE A 139 -4.49 -5.22 2.71
N CYS A 140 -3.43 -4.42 2.53
CA CYS A 140 -2.06 -4.77 2.94
C CYS A 140 -1.23 -3.55 3.37
N GLY A 141 -1.92 -2.55 3.93
CA GLY A 141 -1.30 -1.37 4.54
C GLY A 141 -0.62 -0.43 3.57
N ALA A 142 0.62 -0.04 3.86
CA ALA A 142 1.35 0.95 3.08
C ALA A 142 1.49 0.56 1.59
N ALA A 143 1.67 -0.73 1.29
CA ALA A 143 1.74 -1.21 -0.09
C ALA A 143 0.42 -1.00 -0.86
N ALA A 144 -0.72 -1.21 -0.21
CA ALA A 144 -2.02 -0.93 -0.80
C ALA A 144 -2.24 0.57 -1.03
N VAL A 145 -1.88 1.40 -0.05
CA VAL A 145 -1.94 2.87 -0.19
C VAL A 145 -1.11 3.32 -1.40
N ALA A 146 0.11 2.81 -1.53
CA ALA A 146 1.01 3.14 -2.64
C ALA A 146 0.48 2.67 -4.01
N ALA A 147 -0.19 1.52 -4.07
CA ALA A 147 -0.77 1.00 -5.31
C ALA A 147 -2.05 1.73 -5.74
N ILE A 148 -2.88 2.16 -4.78
CA ILE A 148 -4.16 2.85 -5.02
C ILE A 148 -3.98 4.34 -5.28
N ALA A 149 -3.03 5.01 -4.63
CA ALA A 149 -2.74 6.43 -4.81
C ALA A 149 -2.71 6.91 -6.28
N PRO A 150 -1.96 6.25 -7.20
CA PRO A 150 -1.95 6.66 -8.60
C PRO A 150 -3.30 6.44 -9.32
N GLN A 151 -4.15 5.51 -8.86
CA GLN A 151 -5.46 5.24 -9.46
C GLN A 151 -6.46 6.35 -9.25
N ILE A 152 -6.40 6.95 -8.05
CA ILE A 152 -7.31 8.01 -7.66
C ILE A 152 -6.66 9.39 -7.75
N LYS A 153 -5.44 9.45 -8.30
CA LYS A 153 -4.60 10.65 -8.43
C LYS A 153 -4.45 11.38 -7.09
N ALA A 154 -4.18 10.63 -6.03
CA ALA A 154 -3.94 11.18 -4.71
C ALA A 154 -2.67 12.04 -4.70
N ALA A 155 -2.67 13.07 -3.85
CA ALA A 155 -1.48 13.85 -3.61
C ALA A 155 -0.49 13.08 -2.73
N ASP A 156 0.80 13.42 -2.83
CA ASP A 156 1.87 12.72 -2.11
C ASP A 156 1.65 12.76 -0.58
N HIS A 157 1.18 13.90 -0.06
CA HIS A 157 0.88 14.06 1.37
C HIS A 157 -0.28 13.16 1.84
N GLU A 158 -1.34 13.00 1.04
CA GLU A 158 -2.46 12.09 1.36
C GLU A 158 -1.97 10.64 1.43
N THR A 159 -1.13 10.26 0.45
CA THR A 159 -0.52 8.93 0.37
C THR A 159 0.34 8.66 1.59
N ALA A 160 1.18 9.61 1.99
CA ALA A 160 2.06 9.44 3.12
C ALA A 160 1.32 9.39 4.47
N VAL A 161 0.33 10.26 4.68
CA VAL A 161 -0.44 10.21 5.92
C VAL A 161 -1.24 8.91 6.01
N SER A 162 -1.91 8.47 4.94
CA SER A 162 -2.59 7.18 5.00
C SER A 162 -1.64 6.02 5.27
N ALA A 163 -0.47 5.99 4.65
CA ALA A 163 0.54 4.95 4.91
C ALA A 163 1.02 4.97 6.37
N ALA A 164 1.34 6.16 6.90
CA ALA A 164 1.79 6.32 8.28
C ALA A 164 0.70 5.97 9.30
N VAL A 165 -0.55 6.41 9.08
CA VAL A 165 -1.70 6.09 9.93
C VAL A 165 -1.88 4.58 10.01
N VAL A 166 -1.89 3.90 8.87
CA VAL A 166 -2.07 2.45 8.82
C VAL A 166 -0.93 1.70 9.50
N ALA A 167 0.30 2.18 9.39
CA ALA A 167 1.44 1.59 10.09
C ALA A 167 1.34 1.70 11.61
N VAL A 168 0.94 2.88 12.11
CA VAL A 168 0.72 3.12 13.53
C VAL A 168 -0.40 2.22 14.04
N LEU A 169 -1.51 2.14 13.31
CA LEU A 169 -2.62 1.26 13.66
C LEU A 169 -2.20 -0.21 13.66
N GLY A 170 -1.48 -0.65 12.62
CA GLY A 170 -0.97 -2.01 12.55
C GLY A 170 -0.03 -2.35 13.72
N THR A 171 0.82 -1.41 14.13
CA THR A 171 1.70 -1.56 15.30
C THR A 171 0.91 -1.73 16.58
N VAL A 172 -0.04 -0.83 16.83
CA VAL A 172 -0.94 -0.89 18.00
C VAL A 172 -1.70 -2.21 18.02
N PHE A 173 -2.31 -2.61 16.91
CA PHE A 173 -3.09 -3.84 16.83
C PHE A 173 -2.23 -5.10 16.94
N THR A 174 -0.97 -5.07 16.48
CA THR A 174 -0.02 -6.18 16.68
C THR A 174 0.17 -6.43 18.17
N LEU A 175 0.49 -5.38 18.94
CA LEU A 175 0.70 -5.49 20.38
C LEU A 175 -0.57 -5.97 21.10
N VAL A 176 -1.73 -5.41 20.73
CA VAL A 176 -3.03 -5.83 21.26
C VAL A 176 -3.27 -7.31 20.96
N TYR A 177 -3.02 -7.77 19.73
CA TYR A 177 -3.24 -9.16 19.34
C TYR A 177 -2.30 -10.13 20.05
N THR A 178 -1.02 -9.77 20.22
CA THR A 178 -0.04 -10.56 20.95
C THR A 178 -0.44 -10.73 22.41
N ILE A 179 -0.91 -9.66 23.06
CA ILE A 179 -1.35 -9.70 24.46
C ILE A 179 -2.68 -10.43 24.60
N LEU A 180 -3.59 -10.28 23.64
CA LEU A 180 -4.94 -10.82 23.72
C LEU A 180 -5.02 -12.31 23.36
N TYR A 181 -4.05 -12.85 22.62
CA TYR A 181 -4.03 -14.25 22.15
C TYR A 181 -4.40 -15.29 23.23
N PRO A 182 -3.78 -15.30 24.43
CA PRO A 182 -4.09 -16.29 25.46
C PRO A 182 -5.54 -16.23 25.97
N TYR A 183 -6.20 -15.08 25.82
CA TYR A 183 -7.57 -14.84 26.29
C TYR A 183 -8.63 -15.06 25.22
N MET A 184 -8.24 -15.26 23.96
CA MET A 184 -9.18 -15.41 22.84
C MET A 184 -9.83 -16.80 22.75
N GLY A 185 -9.25 -17.82 23.41
CA GLY A 185 -9.75 -19.19 23.34
C GLY A 185 -9.67 -19.83 21.94
N LEU A 186 -8.90 -19.24 21.02
CA LEU A 186 -8.73 -19.71 19.65
C LEU A 186 -7.59 -20.73 19.56
N SER A 187 -7.76 -21.73 18.71
CA SER A 187 -6.68 -22.58 18.22
C SER A 187 -5.61 -21.75 17.51
N ALA A 188 -4.39 -22.30 17.39
CA ALA A 188 -3.31 -21.65 16.65
C ALA A 188 -3.70 -21.29 15.21
N THR A 189 -4.47 -22.19 14.56
CA THR A 189 -5.01 -21.98 13.21
C THR A 189 -6.09 -20.91 13.17
N GLY A 190 -7.04 -20.94 14.11
CA GLY A 190 -8.12 -19.94 14.19
C GLY A 190 -7.57 -18.54 14.45
N TYR A 191 -6.59 -18.43 15.34
CA TYR A 191 -5.87 -17.19 15.58
C TYR A 191 -5.07 -16.73 14.35
N GLY A 192 -4.42 -17.66 13.65
CA GLY A 192 -3.72 -17.35 12.40
C GLY A 192 -4.67 -16.75 11.34
N ILE A 193 -5.85 -17.33 11.17
CA ILE A 193 -6.88 -16.80 10.25
C ILE A 193 -7.37 -15.43 10.72
N LEU A 194 -7.61 -15.23 12.02
CA LEU A 194 -8.00 -13.94 12.57
C LEU A 194 -6.93 -12.88 12.27
N ALA A 195 -5.69 -13.08 12.75
CA ALA A 195 -4.57 -12.17 12.56
C ALA A 195 -4.32 -11.87 11.08
N GLY A 196 -4.27 -12.91 10.23
CA GLY A 196 -4.07 -12.78 8.80
C GLY A 196 -5.19 -12.00 8.11
N SER A 197 -6.45 -12.18 8.54
CA SER A 197 -7.61 -11.54 7.92
C SER A 197 -7.87 -10.12 8.41
N THR A 198 -7.34 -9.70 9.57
CA THR A 198 -7.67 -8.39 10.17
C THR A 198 -6.49 -7.42 10.32
N LEU A 199 -5.26 -7.90 10.53
CA LEU A 199 -4.11 -7.00 10.72
C LEU A 199 -3.75 -6.26 9.42
N HIS A 200 -2.94 -5.21 9.53
CA HIS A 200 -2.78 -4.24 8.45
C HIS A 200 -1.70 -4.65 7.45
N GLU A 201 -0.57 -5.17 7.92
CA GLU A 201 0.56 -5.56 7.06
C GLU A 201 1.07 -6.97 7.38
N VAL A 202 1.86 -7.54 6.47
CA VAL A 202 2.45 -8.87 6.68
C VAL A 202 3.41 -8.88 7.87
N ALA A 203 4.18 -7.80 8.08
CA ALA A 203 5.08 -7.69 9.24
C ALA A 203 4.31 -7.72 10.58
N HIS A 204 3.19 -6.99 10.66
CA HIS A 204 2.26 -7.03 11.80
C HIS A 204 1.70 -8.43 12.03
N VAL A 205 1.31 -9.12 10.95
CA VAL A 205 0.79 -10.48 11.03
C VAL A 205 1.84 -11.44 11.58
N ILE A 206 3.07 -11.40 11.06
CA ILE A 206 4.15 -12.28 11.52
C ILE A 206 4.43 -12.05 13.02
N ALA A 207 4.55 -10.78 13.42
CA ALA A 207 4.82 -10.43 14.82
C ALA A 207 3.67 -10.83 15.75
N ALA A 208 2.42 -10.60 15.36
CA ALA A 208 1.25 -10.95 16.15
C ALA A 208 1.06 -12.47 16.24
N ALA A 209 1.32 -13.20 15.16
CA ALA A 209 1.12 -14.64 15.08
C ALA A 209 2.24 -15.48 15.72
N ALA A 210 3.38 -14.87 16.06
CA ALA A 210 4.51 -15.57 16.66
C ALA A 210 4.16 -16.41 17.92
N PRO A 211 3.31 -15.94 18.86
CA PRO A 211 2.90 -16.75 20.02
C PRO A 211 2.07 -17.99 19.68
N ALA A 212 1.42 -18.02 18.50
CA ALA A 212 0.61 -19.15 18.04
C ALA A 212 1.46 -20.25 17.35
N GLY A 213 2.79 -20.10 17.35
CA GLY A 213 3.72 -21.06 16.75
C GLY A 213 3.76 -21.01 15.23
N GLN A 214 4.63 -21.83 14.64
CA GLN A 214 4.94 -21.81 13.21
C GLN A 214 3.69 -22.04 12.34
N GLN A 215 2.86 -23.03 12.71
CA GLN A 215 1.65 -23.37 11.96
C GLN A 215 0.64 -22.22 11.92
N GLY A 216 0.45 -21.51 13.05
CA GLY A 216 -0.43 -20.34 13.11
C GLY A 216 0.12 -19.16 12.30
N ALA A 217 1.43 -18.92 12.38
CA ALA A 217 2.10 -17.87 11.62
C ALA A 217 2.03 -18.08 10.10
N ASP A 218 2.32 -19.30 9.62
CA ASP A 218 2.28 -19.62 8.19
C ASP A 218 0.86 -19.45 7.63
N LEU A 219 -0.15 -19.93 8.35
CA LEU A 219 -1.54 -19.74 7.96
C LEU A 219 -1.93 -18.25 7.96
N ALA A 220 -1.47 -17.49 8.95
CA ALA A 220 -1.74 -16.05 9.02
C ALA A 220 -1.15 -15.29 7.82
N ILE A 221 0.09 -15.62 7.44
CA ILE A 221 0.75 -15.06 6.26
C ILE A 221 -0.05 -15.42 5.01
N LEU A 222 -0.46 -16.68 4.86
CA LEU A 222 -1.24 -17.16 3.73
C LEU A 222 -2.57 -16.39 3.61
N VAL A 223 -3.35 -16.28 4.69
CA VAL A 223 -4.62 -15.53 4.73
C VAL A 223 -4.39 -14.05 4.37
N LYS A 224 -3.31 -13.43 4.85
CA LYS A 224 -2.96 -12.04 4.51
C LYS A 224 -2.61 -11.89 3.03
N LEU A 225 -1.84 -12.81 2.44
CA LEU A 225 -1.49 -12.78 1.02
C LEU A 225 -2.72 -12.97 0.12
N THR A 226 -3.70 -13.76 0.56
CA THR A 226 -5.00 -13.88 -0.13
C THR A 226 -5.71 -12.52 -0.26
N ARG A 227 -5.66 -11.66 0.78
CA ARG A 227 -6.20 -10.29 0.69
C ARG A 227 -5.41 -9.41 -0.27
N VAL A 228 -4.11 -9.64 -0.45
CA VAL A 228 -3.29 -8.89 -1.42
C VAL A 228 -3.78 -9.11 -2.85
N VAL A 229 -4.32 -10.29 -3.20
CA VAL A 229 -4.95 -10.52 -4.52
C VAL A 229 -6.06 -9.53 -4.78
N MET A 230 -6.88 -9.26 -3.76
CA MET A 230 -8.01 -8.36 -3.86
C MET A 230 -7.63 -6.89 -4.08
N LEU A 231 -6.33 -6.55 -3.94
CA LEU A 231 -5.81 -5.28 -4.41
C LEU A 231 -6.11 -5.06 -5.89
N VAL A 232 -5.95 -6.10 -6.72
CA VAL A 232 -6.17 -6.03 -8.17
C VAL A 232 -7.59 -5.59 -8.51
N PRO A 233 -8.66 -6.31 -8.10
CA PRO A 233 -10.02 -5.89 -8.41
C PRO A 233 -10.36 -4.54 -7.78
N VAL A 234 -9.92 -4.24 -6.55
CA VAL A 234 -10.17 -2.95 -5.91
C VAL A 234 -9.52 -1.80 -6.69
N ALA A 235 -8.26 -1.94 -7.07
CA ALA A 235 -7.53 -0.94 -7.83
C ALA A 235 -8.17 -0.67 -9.20
N LEU A 236 -8.62 -1.72 -9.89
CA LEU A 236 -9.35 -1.59 -11.16
C LEU A 236 -10.68 -0.88 -10.96
N ILE A 237 -11.49 -1.28 -9.98
CA ILE A 237 -12.78 -0.66 -9.70
C ILE A 237 -12.60 0.83 -9.38
N LEU A 238 -11.68 1.17 -8.48
CA LEU A 238 -11.42 2.56 -8.08
C LEU A 238 -10.89 3.41 -9.24
N GLY A 239 -9.98 2.88 -10.06
CA GLY A 239 -9.50 3.56 -11.26
C GLY A 239 -10.62 3.84 -12.28
N LEU A 240 -11.53 2.87 -12.48
CA LEU A 240 -12.70 3.03 -13.35
C LEU A 240 -13.69 4.06 -12.80
N LEU A 241 -13.95 4.04 -11.49
CA LEU A 241 -14.83 5.00 -10.82
C LEU A 241 -14.29 6.42 -10.91
N GLU A 242 -12.99 6.63 -10.70
CA GLU A 242 -12.39 7.96 -10.80
C GLU A 242 -12.41 8.47 -12.25
N THR A 243 -12.11 7.62 -13.23
CA THR A 243 -12.21 7.98 -14.66
C THR A 243 -13.65 8.36 -15.03
N ARG A 244 -14.66 7.63 -14.53
CA ARG A 244 -16.08 7.97 -14.73
C ARG A 244 -16.44 9.31 -14.09
N ARG A 245 -15.87 9.63 -12.93
CA ARG A 245 -16.11 10.88 -12.22
C ARG A 245 -15.53 12.07 -12.97
N GLU A 246 -14.29 11.97 -13.47
CA GLU A 246 -13.66 13.02 -14.27
C GLU A 246 -14.47 13.33 -15.52
N ARG A 247 -14.97 12.29 -16.21
CA ARG A 247 -15.89 12.46 -17.34
C ARG A 247 -17.17 13.21 -16.98
N LYS A 248 -17.78 12.92 -15.82
CA LYS A 248 -18.98 13.64 -15.36
C LYS A 248 -18.69 15.12 -15.09
N VAL A 249 -17.54 15.43 -14.49
CA VAL A 249 -17.11 16.81 -14.23
C VAL A 249 -16.86 17.56 -15.54
N GLN A 250 -16.09 16.97 -16.45
CA GLN A 250 -15.82 17.56 -17.78
C GLN A 250 -17.10 17.76 -18.59
N ARG A 251 -18.02 16.78 -18.57
CA ARG A 251 -19.31 16.90 -19.28
C ARG A 251 -20.17 18.03 -18.71
N LYS A 252 -20.20 18.21 -17.38
CA LYS A 252 -20.94 19.32 -16.74
C LYS A 252 -20.36 20.70 -17.10
N LEU A 253 -19.03 20.81 -17.16
CA LEU A 253 -18.34 22.04 -17.59
C LEU A 253 -18.62 22.33 -19.07
N ALA A 254 -18.51 21.32 -19.94
CA ALA A 254 -18.78 21.47 -21.37
C ALA A 254 -20.24 21.86 -21.68
N THR A 255 -21.22 21.32 -20.93
CA THR A 255 -22.63 21.72 -21.07
C THR A 255 -22.94 23.12 -20.54
N ALA A 256 -22.07 23.71 -19.70
CA ALA A 256 -22.24 25.07 -19.21
C ALA A 256 -21.68 26.13 -20.19
N GLU A 257 -20.77 25.75 -21.10
CA GLU A 257 -20.07 26.68 -21.98
C GLU A 257 -20.57 26.69 -23.44
N HIS A 258 -21.20 25.62 -23.98
CA HIS A 258 -21.85 25.67 -25.33
C HIS A 258 -22.87 24.52 -25.55
N PRO A 259 -24.14 24.77 -25.91
CA PRO A 259 -25.17 23.71 -26.05
C PRO A 259 -25.07 22.81 -27.30
N TRP A 260 -24.26 23.18 -28.31
CA TRP A 260 -24.35 22.64 -29.67
C TRP A 260 -23.12 21.86 -30.17
N ASN A 261 -22.29 21.29 -29.29
CA ASN A 261 -21.19 20.41 -29.71
C ASN A 261 -21.56 18.92 -29.54
N GLU A 262 -22.31 18.40 -30.51
CA GLU A 262 -22.47 16.96 -30.73
C GLU A 262 -21.25 16.42 -31.49
N GLY A 263 -20.15 16.19 -30.78
CA GLY A 263 -18.87 15.81 -31.42
C GLY A 263 -18.11 14.73 -30.68
N GLY A 264 -18.37 13.47 -31.02
CA GLY A 264 -17.43 12.37 -30.84
C GLY A 264 -17.48 11.62 -29.50
N ARG A 265 -18.15 10.45 -29.51
CA ARG A 265 -17.83 9.35 -28.57
C ARG A 265 -16.40 8.88 -28.84
N GLN A 266 -15.41 9.59 -28.31
CA GLN A 266 -14.05 9.09 -28.32
C GLN A 266 -14.04 7.82 -27.46
N ARG A 267 -13.87 6.67 -28.12
CA ARG A 267 -13.70 5.34 -27.52
C ARG A 267 -12.36 5.34 -26.76
N GLN A 268 -12.33 6.04 -25.63
CA GLN A 268 -11.12 6.18 -24.84
C GLN A 268 -10.94 4.93 -23.99
N LYS A 269 -9.81 4.26 -24.24
CA LYS A 269 -9.36 3.02 -23.58
C LYS A 269 -9.57 3.11 -22.08
N LEU A 270 -10.14 2.05 -21.49
CA LEU A 270 -10.19 1.88 -20.04
C LEU A 270 -8.76 2.00 -19.52
N PRO A 271 -8.46 2.93 -18.60
CA PRO A 271 -7.12 3.06 -18.05
C PRO A 271 -6.91 1.92 -17.04
N VAL A 272 -6.79 0.70 -17.54
CA VAL A 272 -6.22 -0.40 -16.75
C VAL A 272 -4.75 -0.06 -16.56
N PRO A 273 -4.28 0.13 -15.33
CA PRO A 273 -2.88 0.42 -15.09
C PRO A 273 -2.08 -0.80 -15.52
N TRP A 274 -1.22 -0.62 -16.51
CA TRP A 274 -0.40 -1.69 -17.07
C TRP A 274 0.41 -2.45 -15.99
N PHE A 275 0.77 -1.78 -14.89
CA PHE A 275 1.49 -2.39 -13.77
C PHE A 275 0.65 -3.41 -12.98
N ILE A 276 -0.68 -3.31 -13.00
CA ILE A 276 -1.57 -4.34 -12.42
C ILE A 276 -1.50 -5.61 -13.28
N GLY A 277 -1.49 -5.46 -14.61
CA GLY A 277 -1.26 -6.58 -15.52
C GLY A 277 0.11 -7.23 -15.29
N GLY A 278 1.16 -6.42 -15.08
CA GLY A 278 2.49 -6.92 -14.73
C GLY A 278 2.53 -7.66 -13.38
N PHE A 279 1.84 -7.16 -12.35
CA PHE A 279 1.70 -7.86 -11.06
C PHE A 279 1.05 -9.24 -11.24
N LEU A 280 -0.05 -9.32 -11.98
CA LEU A 280 -0.74 -10.59 -12.27
C LEU A 280 0.14 -11.54 -13.07
N LEU A 281 0.88 -11.03 -14.05
CA LEU A 281 1.82 -11.83 -14.84
C LEU A 281 2.91 -12.44 -13.94
N MET A 282 3.52 -11.64 -13.06
CA MET A 282 4.55 -12.12 -12.13
C MET A 282 4.00 -13.14 -11.13
N SER A 283 2.76 -12.96 -10.65
CA SER A 283 2.09 -13.98 -9.84
C SER A 283 1.85 -15.27 -10.60
N GLY A 284 1.43 -15.21 -11.86
CA GLY A 284 1.30 -16.38 -12.73
C GLY A 284 2.63 -17.10 -12.96
N ILE A 285 3.70 -16.35 -13.23
CA ILE A 285 5.06 -16.89 -13.38
C ILE A 285 5.51 -17.63 -12.12
N ASN A 286 5.29 -17.05 -10.95
CA ASN A 286 5.60 -17.68 -9.67
C ASN A 286 4.77 -18.95 -9.42
N THR A 287 3.46 -18.88 -9.70
CA THR A 287 2.53 -20.01 -9.51
C THR A 287 2.87 -21.19 -10.43
N LEU A 288 3.33 -20.93 -11.66
CA LEU A 288 3.73 -21.97 -12.61
C LEU A 288 5.12 -22.56 -12.31
N GLY A 289 5.85 -22.04 -11.32
CA GLY A 289 7.19 -22.51 -10.98
C GLY A 289 8.24 -22.23 -12.06
N LEU A 290 8.02 -21.22 -12.91
CA LEU A 290 8.92 -20.89 -14.03
C LEU A 290 10.23 -20.25 -13.59
N ILE A 291 10.32 -19.78 -12.33
CA ILE A 291 11.51 -19.17 -11.75
C ILE A 291 11.89 -19.97 -10.49
N PRO A 292 13.19 -20.26 -10.25
CA PRO A 292 13.64 -20.91 -9.03
C PRO A 292 13.24 -20.12 -7.77
N PRO A 293 12.88 -20.79 -6.66
CA PRO A 293 12.47 -20.12 -5.42
C PRO A 293 13.52 -19.13 -4.86
N SER A 294 14.80 -19.42 -5.01
CA SER A 294 15.90 -18.52 -4.61
C SER A 294 15.87 -17.20 -5.38
N VAL A 295 15.73 -17.27 -6.71
CA VAL A 295 15.64 -16.10 -7.59
C VAL A 295 14.35 -15.31 -7.30
N ALA A 296 13.23 -16.00 -7.07
CA ALA A 296 11.98 -15.35 -6.67
C ALA A 296 12.14 -14.56 -5.35
N ALA A 297 12.80 -15.15 -4.34
CA ALA A 297 13.06 -14.49 -3.06
C ALA A 297 13.94 -13.23 -3.20
N GLU A 298 14.97 -13.27 -4.04
CA GLU A 298 15.80 -12.11 -4.34
C GLU A 298 15.02 -11.02 -5.08
N LEU A 299 14.21 -11.38 -6.06
CA LEU A 299 13.36 -10.42 -6.79
C LEU A 299 12.29 -9.79 -5.89
N ILE A 300 11.73 -10.55 -4.94
CA ILE A 300 10.82 -10.00 -3.93
C ILE A 300 11.56 -9.03 -3.00
N THR A 301 12.80 -9.34 -2.61
CA THR A 301 13.64 -8.44 -1.82
C THR A 301 13.94 -7.15 -2.58
N LEU A 302 14.25 -7.25 -3.87
CA LEU A 302 14.41 -6.10 -4.77
C LEU A 302 13.10 -5.31 -4.89
N ALA A 303 11.96 -5.98 -5.03
CA ALA A 303 10.65 -5.35 -5.08
C ALA A 303 10.43 -4.44 -3.86
N TYR A 304 10.73 -4.97 -2.67
CA TYR A 304 10.64 -4.23 -1.42
C TYR A 304 11.59 -3.04 -1.34
N LEU A 305 12.81 -3.18 -1.83
CA LEU A 305 13.76 -2.07 -1.93
C LEU A 305 13.24 -0.95 -2.87
N LEU A 306 12.71 -1.31 -4.04
CA LEU A 306 12.14 -0.35 -5.00
C LEU A 306 10.92 0.37 -4.43
N LEU A 307 10.06 -0.36 -3.70
CA LEU A 307 8.92 0.23 -2.98
C LEU A 307 9.38 1.16 -1.87
N ALA A 308 10.41 0.79 -1.11
CA ALA A 308 10.99 1.64 -0.07
C ALA A 308 11.61 2.92 -0.67
N MET A 309 12.33 2.83 -1.80
CA MET A 309 12.82 4.02 -2.52
C MET A 309 11.68 4.93 -2.95
N ALA A 310 10.58 4.36 -3.44
CA ALA A 310 9.40 5.13 -3.80
C ALA A 310 8.75 5.81 -2.58
N MET A 311 8.64 5.11 -1.45
CA MET A 311 8.09 5.67 -0.21
C MET A 311 8.99 6.77 0.36
N ALA A 312 10.31 6.59 0.36
CA ALA A 312 11.26 7.64 0.71
C ALA A 312 11.10 8.86 -0.19
N ALA A 313 10.90 8.66 -1.50
CA ALA A 313 10.66 9.75 -2.44
C ALA A 313 9.37 10.53 -2.15
N LEU A 314 8.28 9.83 -1.78
CA LEU A 314 7.05 10.47 -1.34
C LEU A 314 7.28 11.31 -0.07
N GLY A 315 8.02 10.76 0.91
CA GLY A 315 8.40 11.47 2.13
C GLY A 315 9.19 12.75 1.84
N LEU A 316 10.15 12.68 0.91
CA LEU A 316 10.94 13.84 0.47
C LEU A 316 10.12 14.92 -0.23
N GLY A 317 8.95 14.56 -0.77
CA GLY A 317 8.00 15.49 -1.39
C GLY A 317 7.12 16.26 -0.39
N ILE A 318 7.19 15.93 0.90
CA ILE A 318 6.25 16.43 1.91
C ILE A 318 6.89 17.47 2.82
N ARG A 319 6.14 18.53 3.10
CA ARG A 319 6.47 19.49 4.16
C ARG A 319 5.79 19.06 5.45
N LEU A 320 6.55 18.95 6.56
CA LEU A 320 6.01 18.54 7.88
C LEU A 320 4.77 19.34 8.31
N ARG A 321 4.72 20.64 8.00
CA ARG A 321 3.55 21.49 8.28
C ARG A 321 2.28 21.01 7.57
N THR A 322 2.39 20.40 6.39
CA THR A 322 1.27 19.79 5.66
C THR A 322 0.85 18.47 6.30
N PHE A 323 1.80 17.69 6.81
CA PHE A 323 1.55 16.44 7.52
C PHE A 323 0.76 16.69 8.83
N ALA A 324 1.21 17.66 9.63
CA ALA A 324 0.57 18.02 10.90
C ALA A 324 -0.86 18.56 10.75
N ARG A 325 -1.17 19.22 9.62
CA ARG A 325 -2.49 19.81 9.36
C ARG A 325 -3.59 18.79 9.04
N MET A 326 -3.25 17.55 8.71
CA MET A 326 -4.26 16.52 8.39
C MET A 326 -4.95 15.94 9.65
N GLY A 327 -4.40 16.21 10.83
CA GLY A 327 -5.03 15.97 12.13
C GLY A 327 -5.24 14.49 12.48
N VAL A 328 -5.87 14.26 13.63
CA VAL A 328 -6.09 12.91 14.19
C VAL A 328 -7.25 12.14 13.54
N ARG A 329 -8.02 12.78 12.66
CA ARG A 329 -9.27 12.21 12.11
C ARG A 329 -9.03 10.91 11.33
N PRO A 330 -8.02 10.79 10.45
CA PRO A 330 -7.74 9.51 9.77
C PRO A 330 -7.35 8.39 10.74
N ILE A 331 -6.64 8.73 11.84
CA ILE A 331 -6.28 7.78 12.89
C ILE A 331 -7.56 7.26 13.57
N ILE A 332 -8.48 8.15 13.95
CA ILE A 332 -9.75 7.77 14.58
C ILE A 332 -10.56 6.87 13.64
N ALA A 333 -10.70 7.25 12.35
CA ALA A 333 -11.44 6.46 11.36
C ALA A 333 -10.87 5.05 11.20
N GLY A 334 -9.54 4.95 11.03
CA GLY A 334 -8.86 3.67 10.88
C GLY A 334 -8.89 2.85 12.17
N PHE A 335 -8.70 3.46 13.33
CA PHE A 335 -8.73 2.77 14.63
C PHE A 335 -10.11 2.16 14.91
N ALA A 336 -11.17 2.96 14.84
CA ALA A 336 -12.53 2.48 15.04
C ALA A 336 -12.92 1.41 14.01
N GLY A 337 -12.56 1.60 12.75
CA GLY A 337 -12.77 0.57 11.71
C GLY A 337 -11.99 -0.72 11.98
N SER A 338 -10.78 -0.63 12.54
CA SER A 338 -9.95 -1.80 12.88
C SER A 338 -10.50 -2.58 14.08
N ILE A 339 -11.10 -1.90 15.06
CA ILE A 339 -11.84 -2.54 16.15
C ILE A 339 -13.02 -3.32 15.56
N LEU A 340 -13.85 -2.66 14.74
CA LEU A 340 -15.02 -3.30 14.12
C LEU A 340 -14.62 -4.48 13.23
N LEU A 341 -13.54 -4.35 12.48
CA LEU A 341 -12.96 -5.44 11.69
C LEU A 341 -12.48 -6.60 12.58
N THR A 342 -11.83 -6.31 13.72
CA THR A 342 -11.40 -7.35 14.66
C THR A 342 -12.58 -8.12 15.22
N VAL A 343 -13.63 -7.42 15.64
CA VAL A 343 -14.87 -8.04 16.14
C VAL A 343 -15.52 -8.90 15.07
N LEU A 344 -15.66 -8.38 13.85
CA LEU A 344 -16.22 -9.14 12.73
C LEU A 344 -15.37 -10.38 12.42
N GLY A 345 -14.06 -10.21 12.30
CA GLY A 345 -13.13 -11.30 12.01
C GLY A 345 -13.21 -12.41 13.06
N PHE A 346 -13.26 -12.05 14.34
CA PHE A 346 -13.41 -13.01 15.44
C PHE A 346 -14.73 -13.77 15.35
N GLY A 347 -15.83 -13.07 15.06
CA GLY A 347 -17.15 -13.69 14.84
C GLY A 347 -17.19 -14.61 13.63
N LEU A 348 -16.55 -14.23 12.52
CA LEU A 348 -16.46 -15.05 11.31
C LEU A 348 -15.67 -16.33 11.56
N VAL A 349 -14.54 -16.27 12.28
CA VAL A 349 -13.76 -17.48 12.63
C VAL A 349 -14.61 -18.50 13.39
N HIS A 350 -15.41 -18.05 14.36
CA HIS A 350 -16.35 -18.91 15.08
C HIS A 350 -17.48 -19.42 14.18
N TRP A 351 -18.11 -18.54 13.41
CA TRP A 351 -19.26 -18.90 12.57
C TRP A 351 -18.89 -19.94 11.50
N PHE A 352 -17.69 -19.86 10.92
CA PHE A 352 -17.22 -20.84 9.94
C PHE A 352 -16.67 -22.14 10.55
N GLY A 353 -16.67 -22.26 11.89
CA GLY A 353 -16.15 -23.41 12.62
C GLY A 353 -14.64 -23.57 12.50
N LEU A 354 -13.91 -22.45 12.55
CA LEU A 354 -12.46 -22.36 12.40
C LEU A 354 -11.76 -21.86 13.67
N SER A 355 -12.50 -21.72 14.77
CA SER A 355 -12.02 -21.30 16.09
C SER A 355 -11.10 -22.34 16.71
#